data_AF-V6KZL2-F1
#
_entry.id   AF-V6KZL2-F1
#
_cell.length_a   1.000
_cell.length_b   1.000
_cell.length_c   1.000
_cell.angle_alpha   90.00
_cell.angle_beta   90.00
_cell.angle_gamma   90.00
#
_symmetry.space_group_name_H-M   'P 1'
#
loop_
_entity.id
_entity.type
_entity.pdbx_description
1 polymer ?
#
loop_
_entity_poly.entity_id
_entity_poly.type
_entity_poly.pdbx_seq_one_letter_code
_entity_poly.pdbx_strand_id
1 'polypeptide(L)'
;MTCYKTGERSRLFYAVRENNGRKDQPKGFGWRDFRNLILRARSRLGGPIVLVWDHVRIRLSAPLRKFIEADADWLMVFQLPAYVRDLNPQEGVWSMVKRDLDNLAAADLPSSPEP
;
A
#
# COMPACT_ATOMS: atom_id res chain seq x y z
N MET A 1 0.15 2.58 -2.67
CA MET A 1 -0.43 2.44 -4.01
C MET A 1 -0.58 3.81 -4.64
N THR A 2 0.26 4.11 -5.63
CA THR A 2 0.14 5.36 -6.40
C THR A 2 -0.90 5.18 -7.49
N CYS A 3 -1.81 6.14 -7.62
CA CYS A 3 -2.94 6.09 -8.52
C CYS A 3 -2.90 7.28 -9.48
N TYR A 4 -3.16 6.98 -10.75
CA TYR A 4 -3.15 7.94 -11.85
C TYR A 4 -4.51 7.90 -12.54
N LYS A 5 -5.05 9.06 -12.87
CA LYS A 5 -6.25 9.23 -13.68
C LYS A 5 -6.05 10.43 -14.57
N THR A 6 -6.27 10.26 -15.88
CA THR A 6 -6.03 11.32 -16.87
C THR A 6 -6.80 12.59 -16.50
N GLY A 7 -6.12 13.73 -16.52
CA GLY A 7 -6.71 15.03 -16.14
C GLY A 7 -6.79 15.29 -14.63
N GLU A 8 -6.38 14.35 -13.78
CA GLU A 8 -6.37 14.51 -12.33
C GLU A 8 -4.95 14.41 -11.76
N ARG A 9 -4.71 15.07 -10.62
CA ARG A 9 -3.45 14.94 -9.89
C ARG A 9 -3.25 13.49 -9.43
N SER A 10 -2.01 13.01 -9.51
CA SER A 10 -1.60 11.73 -8.94
C SER A 10 -1.91 11.69 -7.44
N ARG A 11 -2.38 10.53 -6.96
CA ARG A 11 -2.76 10.33 -5.55
C ARG A 11 -2.05 9.12 -4.98
N LEU A 12 -1.64 9.20 -3.72
CA LEU A 12 -1.14 8.06 -2.96
C LEU A 12 -2.23 7.54 -2.05
N PHE A 13 -2.68 6.31 -2.26
CA PHE A 13 -3.50 5.59 -1.29
C PHE A 13 -2.63 4.62 -0.50
N TYR A 14 -2.69 4.76 0.82
CA TYR A 14 -2.01 3.89 1.77
C TYR A 14 -2.97 3.54 2.90
N ALA A 15 -2.66 2.44 3.59
CA ALA A 15 -3.32 2.05 4.81
C ALA A 15 -2.26 1.91 5.88
N VAL A 16 -2.51 2.46 7.06
CA VAL A 16 -1.69 2.25 8.24
C VAL A 16 -2.44 1.28 9.14
N ARG A 17 -1.70 0.36 9.74
CA ARG A 17 -2.23 -0.56 10.74
C ARG A 17 -1.38 -0.41 11.99
N GLU A 18 -2.00 0.01 13.07
CA GLU A 18 -1.37 0.02 14.37
C GLU A 18 -1.12 -1.43 14.81
N ASN A 19 0.09 -1.68 15.29
CA ASN A 19 0.48 -2.96 15.85
C ASN A 19 0.91 -2.72 17.29
N ASN A 20 0.13 -3.25 18.22
CA ASN A 20 0.36 -3.01 19.66
C ASN A 20 1.18 -4.14 20.29
N GLY A 21 1.81 -5.00 19.48
CA GLY A 21 2.71 -6.06 19.93
C GLY A 21 2.03 -7.24 20.63
N ARG A 22 0.69 -7.32 20.60
CA ARG A 22 -0.05 -8.43 21.22
C ARG A 22 0.20 -9.73 20.45
N LYS A 23 0.36 -10.84 21.19
CA LYS A 23 0.72 -12.17 20.66
C LYS A 23 -0.27 -12.71 19.62
N ASP A 24 -1.53 -12.30 19.68
CA ASP A 24 -2.64 -12.72 18.83
C ASP A 24 -2.83 -11.81 17.60
N GLN A 25 -2.13 -10.68 17.52
CA GLN A 25 -2.23 -9.80 16.37
C GLN A 25 -1.44 -10.35 15.17
N PRO A 26 -2.04 -10.37 13.96
CA PRO A 26 -1.34 -10.69 12.74
C PRO A 26 -0.10 -9.81 12.57
N LYS A 27 1.05 -10.44 12.35
CA LYS A 27 2.30 -9.74 12.02
C LYS A 27 2.22 -9.24 10.57
N GLY A 28 1.64 -8.04 10.41
CA GLY A 28 1.58 -7.31 9.13
C GLY A 28 0.23 -7.35 8.41
N PHE A 29 0.27 -6.92 7.15
CA PHE A 29 -0.90 -6.82 6.29
C PHE A 29 -1.32 -8.19 5.75
N GLY A 30 -2.60 -8.52 5.88
CA GLY A 30 -3.23 -9.70 5.31
C GLY A 30 -4.07 -9.37 4.07
N TRP A 31 -4.59 -10.40 3.41
CA TRP A 31 -5.36 -10.25 2.17
C TRP A 31 -6.58 -9.33 2.28
N ARG A 32 -7.23 -9.31 3.46
CA ARG A 32 -8.38 -8.42 3.74
C ARG A 32 -7.98 -6.96 3.70
N ASP A 33 -6.78 -6.66 4.20
CA ASP A 33 -6.27 -5.29 4.21
C ASP A 33 -6.01 -4.80 2.77
N PHE A 34 -5.46 -5.67 1.91
CA PHE A 34 -5.29 -5.37 0.48
C PHE A 34 -6.62 -5.18 -0.24
N ARG A 35 -7.58 -6.08 -0.04
CA ARG A 35 -8.95 -5.94 -0.58
C ARG A 35 -9.55 -4.59 -0.19
N ASN A 36 -9.48 -4.24 1.09
CA ASN A 36 -10.04 -2.98 1.60
C ASN A 36 -9.32 -1.75 1.02
N LEU A 37 -8.02 -1.84 0.73
CA LEU A 37 -7.29 -0.77 0.05
C LEU A 37 -7.76 -0.59 -1.40
N ILE A 38 -7.92 -1.69 -2.14
CA ILE A 38 -8.40 -1.68 -3.53
C ILE A 38 -9.82 -1.09 -3.60
N LEU A 39 -10.73 -1.54 -2.73
CA LEU A 39 -12.11 -1.02 -2.69
C LEU A 39 -12.16 0.48 -2.37
N ARG A 40 -11.34 0.95 -1.42
CA ARG A 40 -11.24 2.39 -1.12
C ARG A 40 -10.70 3.19 -2.30
N ALA A 41 -9.73 2.66 -3.03
CA ALA A 41 -9.23 3.31 -4.23
C ALA A 41 -10.30 3.37 -5.32
N ARG A 42 -11.06 2.29 -5.55
CA ARG A 42 -12.18 2.28 -6.51
C ARG A 42 -13.18 3.38 -6.21
N SER A 43 -13.62 3.45 -4.95
CA SER A 43 -14.58 4.47 -4.51
C SER A 43 -14.06 5.89 -4.73
N ARG A 44 -12.76 6.15 -4.52
CA ARG A 44 -12.15 7.47 -4.74
C ARG A 44 -11.83 7.81 -6.19
N LEU A 45 -11.55 6.82 -7.02
CA LEU A 45 -11.28 7.02 -8.46
C LEU A 45 -12.57 7.11 -9.28
N GLY A 46 -13.66 6.51 -8.79
CA GLY A 46 -14.99 6.60 -9.38
C GLY A 46 -15.18 5.72 -10.62
N GLY A 47 -14.42 4.63 -10.76
CA GLY A 47 -14.50 3.77 -11.94
C GLY A 47 -13.66 2.49 -11.86
N PRO A 48 -13.59 1.73 -12.98
CA PRO A 48 -12.73 0.56 -13.10
C PRO A 48 -11.27 0.90 -12.84
N ILE A 49 -10.52 -0.07 -12.32
CA ILE A 49 -9.11 0.08 -11.97
C ILE A 49 -8.29 -0.95 -12.73
N VAL A 50 -7.19 -0.47 -13.33
CA VAL A 50 -6.05 -1.30 -13.71
C VAL A 50 -5.01 -1.21 -12.59
N LEU A 51 -4.81 -2.31 -11.89
CA LEU A 51 -3.85 -2.44 -10.80
C LEU A 51 -2.57 -3.11 -11.31
N VAL A 52 -1.48 -2.36 -11.31
CA VAL A 52 -0.14 -2.91 -11.53
C VAL A 52 0.43 -3.33 -10.18
N TRP A 53 0.59 -4.63 -9.97
CA TRP A 53 1.04 -5.24 -8.73
C TRP A 53 2.54 -5.54 -8.80
N ASP A 54 3.32 -4.92 -7.93
CA ASP A 54 4.76 -5.17 -7.79
C ASP A 54 5.02 -6.39 -6.88
N HIS A 55 6.25 -6.89 -6.90
CA HIS A 55 6.67 -8.03 -6.08
C HIS A 55 6.85 -7.67 -4.58
N VAL A 56 5.88 -6.99 -3.96
CA VAL A 56 5.76 -6.98 -2.50
C VAL A 56 5.67 -8.44 -2.05
N ARG A 57 6.45 -8.82 -1.01
CA ARG A 57 6.68 -10.20 -0.51
C ARG A 57 5.40 -11.01 -0.21
N ILE A 58 4.24 -10.38 -0.30
CA ILE A 58 2.93 -10.98 -0.13
C ILE A 58 2.54 -11.57 -1.47
N ARG A 59 2.76 -12.89 -1.60
CA ARG A 59 2.13 -13.66 -2.67
C ARG A 59 0.63 -13.38 -2.64
N LEU A 60 0.03 -13.18 -3.80
CA LEU A 60 -1.42 -13.15 -3.96
C LEU A 60 -1.99 -14.44 -3.34
N SER A 61 -2.51 -14.32 -2.11
CA SER A 61 -3.13 -15.42 -1.38
C SER A 61 -4.35 -15.92 -2.15
N ALA A 62 -4.72 -17.19 -1.97
CA ALA A 62 -5.89 -17.75 -2.66
C ALA A 62 -7.18 -16.91 -2.46
N PRO A 63 -7.50 -16.38 -1.25
CA PRO A 63 -8.64 -15.49 -1.08
C PRO A 63 -8.57 -14.19 -1.90
N LEU A 64 -7.37 -13.61 -2.03
CA LEU A 64 -7.19 -12.38 -2.82
C LEU A 64 -7.34 -12.64 -4.32
N ARG A 65 -6.89 -13.81 -4.81
CA ARG A 65 -7.11 -14.21 -6.21
C ARG A 65 -8.58 -14.41 -6.51
N LYS A 66 -9.30 -15.14 -5.64
CA LYS A 66 -10.74 -15.33 -5.77
C LYS A 66 -11.50 -13.99 -5.80
N PHE A 67 -11.09 -13.03 -4.98
CA PHE A 67 -11.63 -11.67 -5.03
C PHE A 67 -11.37 -11.02 -6.39
N ILE A 68 -10.13 -11.03 -6.88
CA ILE A 68 -9.77 -10.44 -8.18
C ILE A 68 -10.56 -11.10 -9.32
N GLU A 69 -10.68 -12.43 -9.33
CA GLU A 69 -11.41 -13.19 -10.34
C GLU A 69 -12.92 -12.87 -10.30
N ALA A 70 -13.50 -12.75 -9.11
CA ALA A 70 -14.93 -12.45 -8.95
C ALA A 70 -15.30 -11.01 -9.38
N ASP A 71 -14.34 -10.10 -9.32
CA ASP A 71 -14.51 -8.67 -9.58
C ASP A 71 -13.83 -8.22 -10.90
N ALA A 72 -13.62 -9.17 -11.83
CA ALA A 72 -12.89 -8.95 -13.08
C ALA A 72 -13.58 -7.99 -14.08
N ASP A 73 -14.85 -7.64 -13.86
CA ASP A 73 -15.60 -6.64 -14.63
C ASP A 73 -15.10 -5.20 -14.39
N TRP A 74 -14.49 -4.94 -13.23
CA TRP A 74 -13.99 -3.61 -12.87
C TRP A 74 -12.55 -3.59 -12.35
N LEU A 75 -11.96 -4.75 -12.03
CA LEU A 75 -10.61 -4.87 -11.49
C LEU A 75 -9.73 -5.72 -12.40
N MET A 76 -8.83 -5.07 -13.14
CA MET A 76 -7.80 -5.75 -13.93
C MET A 76 -6.47 -5.69 -13.20
N VAL A 77 -5.77 -6.83 -13.06
CA VAL A 77 -4.50 -6.92 -12.31
C VAL A 77 -3.38 -7.41 -13.21
N PHE A 78 -2.29 -6.63 -13.30
CA PHE A 78 -1.05 -7.01 -13.97
C PHE A 78 0.06 -7.19 -12.94
N GLN A 79 0.64 -8.38 -12.86
CA GLN A 79 1.78 -8.64 -11.96
C GLN A 79 3.09 -8.40 -12.72
N LEU A 80 3.93 -7.50 -12.19
CA LEU A 80 5.26 -7.25 -12.76
C LEU A 80 6.21 -8.43 -12.48
N PRO A 81 7.21 -8.71 -13.33
CA PRO A 81 8.23 -9.73 -13.09
C PRO A 81 9.25 -9.31 -12.02
N ALA A 82 9.89 -10.30 -11.39
CA ALA A 82 10.69 -10.16 -10.15
C ALA A 82 11.92 -9.25 -10.24
N TYR A 83 12.40 -8.98 -11.45
CA TYR A 83 13.69 -8.33 -11.68
C TYR A 83 13.60 -6.83 -11.99
N VAL A 84 12.41 -6.22 -11.92
CA VAL A 84 12.19 -4.84 -12.38
C VAL A 84 11.97 -3.87 -11.22
N ARG A 85 12.82 -3.93 -10.19
CA ARG A 85 12.74 -3.02 -9.03
C ARG A 85 12.91 -1.55 -9.42
N ASP A 86 13.77 -1.27 -10.40
CA ASP A 86 14.14 0.09 -10.78
C ASP A 86 13.03 0.83 -11.56
N LEU A 87 11.95 0.15 -11.97
CA LEU A 87 10.79 0.77 -12.63
C LEU A 87 9.62 1.02 -11.67
N ASN A 88 9.75 0.77 -10.37
CA ASN A 88 8.67 1.07 -9.41
C ASN A 88 8.82 2.50 -8.86
N PRO A 89 8.00 3.49 -9.31
CA PRO A 89 8.07 4.86 -8.80
C PRO A 89 7.74 4.96 -7.30
N GLN A 90 7.20 3.89 -6.70
CA GLN A 90 6.86 3.84 -5.28
C GLN A 90 8.11 3.79 -4.40
N GLU A 91 9.25 3.26 -4.85
CA GLU A 91 10.47 3.16 -4.00
C GLU A 91 10.94 4.57 -3.56
N GLY A 92 10.94 5.54 -4.47
CA GLY A 92 11.27 6.93 -4.14
C GLY A 92 10.25 7.58 -3.17
N VAL A 93 8.96 7.33 -3.38
CA VAL A 93 7.89 7.80 -2.50
C VAL A 93 8.01 7.20 -1.10
N TRP A 94 8.34 5.90 -0.99
CA TRP A 94 8.55 5.25 0.30
C TRP A 94 9.75 5.79 1.06
N SER A 95 10.81 6.19 0.36
CA SER A 95 11.96 6.85 1.00
C SER A 95 11.55 8.19 1.63
N MET A 96 10.68 8.96 0.98
CA MET A 96 10.16 10.22 1.53
C MET A 96 9.25 9.98 2.73
N VAL A 97 8.29 9.06 2.61
CA VAL A 97 7.34 8.75 3.69
C VAL A 97 8.07 8.23 4.94
N LYS A 98 9.09 7.38 4.77
CA LYS A 98 9.91 6.91 5.90
C LYS A 98 10.63 8.06 6.57
N ARG A 99 11.28 8.94 5.80
CA ARG A 99 11.96 10.12 6.33
C ARG A 99 11.00 11.01 7.12
N ASP A 100 9.80 11.27 6.60
CA ASP A 100 8.82 12.11 7.28
C ASP A 100 8.27 11.45 8.56
N LEU A 101 8.04 10.13 8.54
CA LEU A 101 7.64 9.36 9.73
C LEU A 101 8.76 9.31 10.79
N ASP A 102 10.01 9.12 10.38
CA ASP A 102 11.16 9.14 11.28
C ASP A 102 11.34 10.53 11.90
N ASN A 103 11.12 11.60 11.14
CA ASN A 103 11.15 12.97 11.64
C ASN A 103 10.02 13.25 12.65
N LEU A 104 8.81 12.75 12.40
CA LEU A 104 7.69 12.87 13.33
C LEU A 104 7.96 12.09 14.63
N ALA A 105 8.53 10.88 14.54
CA ALA A 105 8.91 10.10 15.71
C ALA A 105 10.05 10.76 16.53
N ALA A 106 10.98 11.43 15.88
CA ALA A 106 12.05 12.17 16.56
C ALA A 106 11.55 13.43 17.27
N ALA A 107 10.52 14.09 16.74
CA ALA A 107 9.90 15.26 17.37
C ALA A 107 9.12 14.93 18.66
N ASP A 108 8.68 13.68 18.82
CA ASP A 108 8.00 13.18 20.02
C ASP A 108 8.96 12.63 21.10
N LEU A 109 10.29 12.69 20.88
CA LEU A 109 11.24 12.38 21.94
C LEU A 109 11.28 13.54 22.94
N PRO A 110 11.07 13.29 24.25
CA PRO A 110 11.32 14.32 25.25
C PRO A 110 12.77 14.76 25.11
N SER A 111 13.00 16.06 24.93
CA SER A 111 14.34 16.63 24.94
C SER A 111 15.05 16.10 26.17
N SER A 112 16.14 15.35 25.96
CA SER A 112 16.97 14.88 27.06
C SER A 112 17.28 16.07 27.96
N PRO A 113 17.15 15.96 29.29
CA PRO A 113 17.63 17.04 30.15
C PRO A 113 19.12 17.19 29.86
N GLU A 114 19.52 18.40 29.44
CA GLU A 114 20.93 18.75 29.32
C GLU A 114 21.61 18.60 30.70
N PRO A 115 22.91 18.23 30.73
CA PRO A 115 23.65 17.94 31.95
C PRO A 115 23.82 19.15 32.88
#